data_AF-A0A381FAF8-F1
#
_entry.id   AF-A0A381FAF8-F1
#
_cell.length_a   1.000
_cell.length_b   1.000
_cell.length_c   1.000
_cell.angle_alpha   90.00
_cell.angle_beta   90.00
_cell.angle_gamma   90.00
#
_symmetry.space_group_name_H-M   'P 1'
#
loop_
_entity.id
_entity.type
_entity.pdbx_description
1 polymer ?
#
loop_
_entity_poly.entity_id
_entity_poly.type
_entity_poly.pdbx_seq_one_letter_code
_entity_poly.pdbx_strand_id
1 'polypeptide(L)'
;MKIVTKNININNETLTLTNQRALFWKKEKALIFSDLHIGKTAHFRKNGIALASHIMKNDLERLSVLIEYFQPEKFIIVGDLLHAGNNSDVDEFCVWKNQYSDIKFCLVEGNHDKISKTLEKKLCLDSRSDSLEIDGISFVHDFDKNIEKFQITGHIHPGFVINSLVKK
;
A
#
# COMPACT_ATOMS: atom_id res chain seq x y z
N MET A 1 1.52 9.03 -16.86
CA MET A 1 0.61 9.44 -15.76
C MET A 1 1.10 10.76 -15.17
N LYS A 2 0.25 11.77 -14.96
CA LYS A 2 0.67 13.07 -14.37
C LYS A 2 0.59 13.00 -12.84
N ILE A 3 1.73 13.11 -12.18
CA ILE A 3 1.82 13.18 -10.71
C ILE A 3 1.55 14.62 -10.26
N VAL A 4 0.64 14.76 -9.29
CA VAL A 4 0.40 16.01 -8.56
C VAL A 4 0.68 15.73 -7.10
N THR A 5 1.43 16.62 -6.45
CA THR A 5 1.85 16.47 -5.06
C THR A 5 1.39 17.63 -4.18
N LYS A 6 1.18 17.35 -2.89
CA LYS A 6 0.93 18.36 -1.85
C LYS A 6 1.64 17.98 -0.57
N ASN A 7 2.39 18.90 -0.01
CA ASN A 7 3.07 18.69 1.27
C ASN A 7 2.14 19.00 2.44
N ILE A 8 2.21 18.19 3.47
CA ILE A 8 1.63 18.42 4.79
C ILE A 8 2.71 18.26 5.86
N ASN A 9 2.54 18.92 7.00
CA ASN A 9 3.45 18.79 8.13
C ASN A 9 2.74 18.12 9.30
N ILE A 10 3.34 17.05 9.83
CA ILE A 10 2.86 16.28 10.97
C ILE A 10 4.06 16.06 11.91
N ASN A 11 3.97 16.43 13.19
CA ASN A 11 5.05 16.22 14.16
C ASN A 11 6.45 16.68 13.69
N ASN A 12 6.53 17.85 13.03
CA ASN A 12 7.74 18.40 12.40
C ASN A 12 8.29 17.61 11.19
N GLU A 13 7.57 16.61 10.71
CA GLU A 13 7.89 15.83 9.52
C GLU A 13 7.07 16.32 8.32
N THR A 14 7.71 16.41 7.16
CA THR A 14 7.02 16.75 5.91
C THR A 14 6.65 15.48 5.14
N LEU A 15 5.35 15.25 5.03
CA LEU A 15 4.77 14.16 4.23
C LEU A 15 4.26 14.73 2.90
N THR A 16 4.64 14.08 1.79
CA THR A 16 4.24 14.47 0.45
C THR A 16 3.10 13.58 -0.02
N LEU A 17 1.88 14.10 -0.03
CA LEU A 17 0.71 13.41 -0.58
C LEU A 17 0.76 13.45 -2.11
N THR A 18 0.30 12.38 -2.77
CA THR A 18 0.13 12.37 -4.23
C THR A 18 -1.31 12.01 -4.64
N ASN A 19 -1.74 12.50 -5.81
CA ASN A 19 -2.99 12.08 -6.45
C ASN A 19 -3.02 10.59 -6.87
N GLN A 20 -1.95 9.84 -6.60
CA GLN A 20 -1.80 8.43 -6.92
C GLN A 20 -2.04 7.48 -5.73
N ARG A 21 -2.75 7.94 -4.69
CA ARG A 21 -3.17 7.12 -3.52
C ARG A 21 -1.98 6.55 -2.74
N ALA A 22 -0.94 7.35 -2.60
CA ALA A 22 0.23 7.06 -1.78
C ALA A 22 0.71 8.37 -1.13
N LEU A 23 1.60 8.25 -0.17
CA LEU A 23 2.33 9.37 0.39
C LEU A 23 3.84 9.04 0.40
N PHE A 24 4.67 10.05 0.18
CA PHE A 24 6.12 9.92 0.23
C PHE A 24 6.68 10.69 1.43
N TRP A 25 7.48 10.01 2.24
CA TRP A 25 8.18 10.61 3.38
C TRP A 25 9.66 10.73 3.06
N LYS A 26 10.10 11.95 2.78
CA LYS A 26 11.43 12.24 2.26
C LYS A 26 12.56 11.86 3.22
N LYS A 27 12.39 12.14 4.52
CA LYS A 27 13.38 11.82 5.56
C LYS A 27 13.69 10.33 5.59
N GLU A 28 12.63 9.53 5.56
CA GLU A 28 12.71 8.06 5.57
C GLU A 28 12.94 7.44 4.18
N LYS A 29 12.95 8.27 3.12
CA LYS A 29 12.93 7.83 1.71
C LYS A 29 11.90 6.73 1.47
N ALA A 30 10.72 6.89 2.09
CA ALA A 30 9.70 5.86 2.15
C ALA A 30 8.51 6.21 1.27
N LEU A 31 8.10 5.29 0.41
CA LEU A 31 6.78 5.33 -0.23
C LEU A 31 5.80 4.53 0.62
N ILE A 32 4.68 5.16 1.00
CA ILE A 32 3.77 4.66 2.02
C ILE A 32 2.37 4.56 1.40
N PHE A 33 1.75 3.40 1.55
CA PHE A 33 0.43 3.08 1.00
C PHE A 33 -0.19 1.90 1.75
N SER A 34 -1.45 1.57 1.47
CA SER A 34 -2.21 0.50 2.13
C SER A 34 -3.13 -0.19 1.12
N ASP A 35 -3.66 -1.36 1.48
CA ASP A 35 -4.82 -1.97 0.82
C ASP A 35 -4.60 -2.36 -0.65
N LEU A 36 -3.42 -2.90 -0.98
CA LEU A 36 -3.12 -3.36 -2.34
C LEU A 36 -3.91 -4.62 -2.71
N HIS A 37 -4.21 -5.48 -1.73
CA HIS A 37 -5.05 -6.67 -1.87
C HIS A 37 -4.68 -7.61 -3.02
N ILE A 38 -3.40 -7.94 -3.15
CA ILE A 38 -2.91 -8.88 -4.17
C ILE A 38 -3.66 -10.21 -4.04
N GLY A 39 -4.11 -10.76 -5.18
CA GLY A 39 -4.87 -12.00 -5.22
C GLY A 39 -6.39 -11.86 -5.14
N LYS A 40 -6.91 -10.65 -4.90
CA LYS A 40 -8.36 -10.39 -4.88
C LYS A 40 -9.00 -10.74 -6.22
N THR A 41 -8.38 -10.34 -7.33
CA THR A 41 -8.94 -10.60 -8.66
C THR A 41 -8.93 -12.08 -9.02
N ALA A 42 -7.84 -12.79 -8.71
CA ALA A 42 -7.76 -14.24 -8.89
C ALA A 42 -8.80 -14.98 -8.03
N HIS A 43 -8.98 -14.56 -6.78
CA HIS A 43 -9.96 -15.16 -5.87
C HIS A 43 -11.40 -15.01 -6.36
N PHE A 44 -11.82 -13.81 -6.77
CA PHE A 44 -13.17 -13.60 -7.29
C PHE A 44 -13.42 -14.35 -8.61
N ARG A 45 -12.43 -14.39 -9.51
CA ARG A 45 -12.52 -15.17 -10.76
C ARG A 45 -12.70 -16.66 -10.48
N LYS A 46 -11.96 -17.22 -9.54
CA LYS A 46 -12.10 -18.63 -9.12
C LYS A 46 -13.51 -18.93 -8.57
N ASN A 47 -14.19 -17.95 -8.00
CA ASN A 47 -15.54 -18.06 -7.47
C ASN A 47 -16.63 -17.60 -8.47
N GLY A 48 -16.32 -17.53 -9.76
CA GLY A 48 -17.31 -17.27 -10.83
C GLY A 48 -17.66 -15.79 -11.04
N ILE A 49 -16.98 -14.86 -10.36
CA ILE A 49 -17.15 -13.42 -10.57
C ILE A 49 -16.08 -12.92 -11.52
N ALA A 50 -16.48 -12.48 -12.70
CA ALA A 50 -15.57 -11.93 -13.70
C ALA A 50 -15.06 -10.55 -13.27
N LEU A 51 -13.90 -10.51 -12.61
CA LEU A 51 -13.12 -9.30 -12.42
C LEU A 51 -12.03 -9.19 -13.48
N ALA A 52 -11.75 -7.96 -13.91
CA ALA A 52 -10.75 -7.72 -14.91
C ALA A 52 -9.34 -7.87 -14.34
N SER A 53 -8.48 -8.63 -15.03
CA SER A 53 -7.10 -8.89 -14.62
C SER A 53 -6.23 -7.63 -14.59
N HIS A 54 -6.59 -6.58 -15.32
CA HIS A 54 -5.81 -5.35 -15.40
C HIS A 54 -5.81 -4.52 -14.10
N ILE A 55 -6.67 -4.82 -13.13
CA ILE A 55 -6.75 -4.03 -11.88
C ILE A 55 -5.41 -4.05 -11.14
N MET A 56 -4.87 -5.25 -10.86
CA MET A 56 -3.59 -5.36 -10.17
C MET A 56 -2.45 -4.77 -11.02
N LYS A 57 -2.44 -5.06 -12.33
CA LYS A 57 -1.43 -4.53 -13.24
C LYS A 57 -1.40 -2.99 -13.23
N ASN A 58 -2.56 -2.34 -13.25
CA ASN A 58 -2.66 -0.88 -13.13
C ASN A 58 -2.13 -0.34 -11.79
N ASP A 59 -2.27 -1.12 -10.71
CA ASP A 59 -1.70 -0.75 -9.42
C ASP A 59 -0.18 -0.88 -9.39
N LEU A 60 0.39 -1.94 -9.97
CA LEU A 60 1.84 -2.11 -10.12
C LEU A 60 2.46 -1.07 -11.07
N GLU A 61 1.81 -0.76 -12.19
CA GLU A 61 2.24 0.30 -13.11
C GLU A 61 2.26 1.67 -12.40
N ARG A 62 1.26 1.95 -11.55
CA ARG A 62 1.26 3.16 -10.75
C ARG A 62 2.43 3.19 -9.76
N LEU A 63 2.68 2.09 -9.07
CA LEU A 63 3.81 1.99 -8.15
C LEU A 63 5.15 2.16 -8.89
N SER A 64 5.32 1.58 -10.08
CA SER A 64 6.50 1.79 -10.92
C SER A 64 6.73 3.27 -11.24
N VAL A 65 5.68 3.98 -11.65
CA VAL A 65 5.75 5.43 -11.92
C VAL A 65 6.11 6.22 -10.66
N LEU A 66 5.60 5.82 -9.49
CA LEU A 66 5.93 6.46 -8.21
C LEU A 66 7.36 6.15 -7.75
N ILE A 67 7.87 4.95 -8.00
CA ILE A 67 9.27 4.58 -7.75
C ILE A 67 10.18 5.48 -8.57
N GLU A 68 9.92 5.61 -9.88
CA GLU A 68 10.73 6.46 -10.76
C GLU A 68 10.71 7.93 -10.33
N TYR A 69 9.54 8.44 -9.91
CA TYR A 69 9.38 9.84 -9.53
C TYR A 69 9.99 10.18 -8.17
N PHE A 70 9.79 9.34 -7.16
CA PHE A 70 10.20 9.61 -5.78
C PHE A 70 11.53 8.98 -5.38
N GLN A 71 12.00 7.96 -6.12
CA GLN A 71 13.20 7.18 -5.82
C GLN A 71 13.27 6.73 -4.34
N PRO A 72 12.24 6.02 -3.83
CA PRO A 72 12.25 5.54 -2.46
C PRO A 72 13.28 4.43 -2.25
N GLU A 73 13.80 4.31 -1.02
CA GLU A 73 14.65 3.18 -0.59
C GLU A 73 13.84 2.11 0.15
N LYS A 74 12.62 2.43 0.59
CA LYS A 74 11.71 1.47 1.22
C LYS A 74 10.25 1.77 0.95
N PHE A 75 9.44 0.73 1.06
CA PHE A 75 7.99 0.80 1.17
C PHE A 75 7.57 0.55 2.61
N ILE A 76 6.60 1.33 3.09
CA ILE A 76 5.85 1.01 4.30
C ILE A 76 4.41 0.75 3.86
N ILE A 77 4.03 -0.52 3.88
CA ILE A 77 2.72 -1.00 3.47
C ILE A 77 1.87 -1.13 4.74
N VAL A 78 0.86 -0.28 4.88
CA VAL A 78 0.05 -0.16 6.11
C VAL A 78 -1.15 -1.11 6.07
N GLY A 79 -0.84 -2.38 5.88
CA GLY A 79 -1.77 -3.50 5.92
C GLY A 79 -2.44 -3.81 4.60
N ASP A 80 -3.06 -4.98 4.61
CA ASP A 80 -3.87 -5.56 3.54
C ASP A 80 -3.13 -5.64 2.21
N LEU A 81 -1.87 -6.07 2.27
CA LEU A 81 -1.06 -6.37 1.08
C LEU A 81 -1.65 -7.55 0.30
N LEU A 82 -2.10 -8.58 1.00
CA LEU A 82 -2.65 -9.79 0.40
C LEU A 82 -4.13 -9.96 0.71
N HIS A 83 -4.88 -10.46 -0.27
CA HIS A 83 -6.29 -10.83 -0.07
C HIS A 83 -6.50 -12.34 0.05
N ALA A 84 -5.79 -13.16 -0.74
CA ALA A 84 -6.06 -14.60 -0.77
C ALA A 84 -4.88 -15.45 -1.26
N GLY A 85 -4.16 -16.07 -0.32
CA GLY A 85 -3.30 -17.22 -0.55
C GLY A 85 -2.23 -17.05 -1.63
N ASN A 86 -1.65 -18.18 -2.06
CA ASN A 86 -0.69 -18.21 -3.15
C ASN A 86 -1.41 -18.43 -4.48
N ASN A 87 -1.33 -17.47 -5.40
CA ASN A 87 -1.99 -17.52 -6.70
C ASN A 87 -1.18 -16.74 -7.76
N SER A 88 -1.67 -16.70 -9.00
CA SER A 88 -0.99 -16.04 -10.12
C SER A 88 -0.72 -14.55 -9.92
N ASP A 89 -1.58 -13.84 -9.19
CA ASP A 89 -1.40 -12.41 -8.89
C ASP A 89 -0.17 -12.23 -7.96
N VAL A 90 0.08 -13.17 -7.05
CA VAL A 90 1.30 -13.18 -6.22
C VAL A 90 2.54 -13.43 -7.07
N ASP A 91 2.49 -14.35 -8.04
CA ASP A 91 3.61 -14.59 -8.96
C ASP A 91 3.98 -13.33 -9.75
N GLU A 92 2.98 -12.65 -10.31
CA GLU A 92 3.18 -11.40 -11.06
C GLU A 92 3.72 -10.28 -10.17
N PHE A 93 3.24 -10.16 -8.93
CA PHE A 93 3.80 -9.22 -7.96
C PHE A 93 5.27 -9.51 -7.65
N CYS A 94 5.65 -10.78 -7.45
CA CYS A 94 7.04 -11.16 -7.21
C CYS A 94 7.94 -10.81 -8.41
N VAL A 95 7.49 -11.06 -9.64
CA VAL A 95 8.21 -10.68 -10.86
C VAL A 95 8.42 -9.17 -10.92
N TRP A 96 7.37 -8.39 -10.67
CA TRP A 96 7.45 -6.94 -10.62
C TRP A 96 8.39 -6.42 -9.53
N LYS A 97 8.25 -6.93 -8.29
CA LYS A 97 9.11 -6.55 -7.16
C LYS A 97 10.59 -6.84 -7.44
N ASN A 98 10.90 -7.95 -8.11
CA ASN A 98 12.27 -8.31 -8.45
C ASN A 98 12.96 -7.33 -9.42
N GLN A 99 12.21 -6.45 -10.09
CA GLN A 99 12.78 -5.36 -10.88
C GLN A 99 13.34 -4.22 -10.00
N TYR A 100 13.00 -4.21 -8.71
CA TYR A 100 13.33 -3.16 -7.75
C TYR A 100 13.99 -3.75 -6.49
N SER A 101 15.08 -4.51 -6.68
CA SER A 101 15.77 -5.26 -5.62
C SER A 101 16.30 -4.39 -4.47
N ASP A 102 16.56 -3.11 -4.73
CA ASP A 102 17.15 -2.19 -3.74
C ASP A 102 16.11 -1.56 -2.82
N ILE A 103 14.81 -1.72 -3.13
CA ILE A 103 13.71 -1.20 -2.32
C ILE A 103 13.34 -2.25 -1.27
N LYS A 104 13.40 -1.85 0.00
CA LYS A 104 12.95 -2.69 1.12
C LYS A 104 11.44 -2.68 1.26
N PHE A 105 10.81 -3.83 1.46
CA PHE A 105 9.36 -3.97 1.62
C PHE A 105 9.03 -4.24 3.08
N CYS A 106 8.57 -3.21 3.79
CA CYS A 106 8.12 -3.30 5.17
C CYS A 106 6.59 -3.39 5.22
N LEU A 107 6.05 -4.49 5.73
CA LEU A 107 4.61 -4.67 5.93
C LEU A 107 4.25 -4.42 7.40
N VAL A 108 3.39 -3.44 7.64
CA VAL A 108 2.59 -3.37 8.87
C VAL A 108 1.32 -4.18 8.60
N GLU A 109 1.03 -5.20 9.41
CA GLU A 109 0.00 -6.18 9.09
C GLU A 109 -1.43 -5.61 9.16
N GLY A 110 -2.24 -5.96 8.17
CA GLY A 110 -3.68 -5.74 8.18
C GLY A 110 -4.47 -7.01 8.53
N ASN A 111 -5.78 -6.87 8.68
CA ASN A 111 -6.66 -7.97 9.07
C ASN A 111 -6.78 -9.07 7.99
N HIS A 112 -6.45 -8.76 6.74
CA HIS A 112 -6.41 -9.74 5.64
C HIS A 112 -5.04 -10.42 5.46
N ASP A 113 -3.98 -9.93 6.10
CA ASP A 113 -2.60 -10.43 5.93
C ASP A 113 -2.32 -11.72 6.72
N LYS A 114 -3.14 -12.75 6.48
CA LYS A 114 -2.91 -14.12 6.98
C LYS A 114 -1.87 -14.83 6.13
N ILE A 115 -0.61 -14.40 6.27
CA ILE A 115 0.51 -14.88 5.46
C ILE A 115 1.06 -16.19 6.05
N SER A 116 0.94 -17.28 5.30
CA SER A 116 1.62 -18.54 5.66
C SER A 116 3.14 -18.41 5.49
N LYS A 117 3.93 -19.18 6.26
CA LYS A 117 5.41 -19.22 6.12
C LYS A 117 5.89 -19.46 4.69
N THR A 118 5.16 -20.25 3.91
CA THR A 118 5.48 -20.51 2.49
C THR A 118 5.30 -19.26 1.64
N LEU A 119 4.24 -18.49 1.90
CA LEU A 119 3.92 -17.27 1.16
C LEU A 119 4.84 -16.12 1.56
N GLU A 120 5.21 -16.04 2.84
CA GLU A 120 6.20 -15.08 3.35
C GLU A 120 7.54 -15.23 2.62
N LYS A 121 8.06 -16.46 2.49
CA LYS A 121 9.28 -16.76 1.72
C LYS A 121 9.18 -16.32 0.25
N LYS A 122 7.98 -16.40 -0.33
CA LYS A 122 7.73 -16.04 -1.73
C LYS A 122 7.66 -14.52 -1.92
N LEU A 123 7.08 -13.80 -0.97
CA LEU A 123 6.93 -12.34 -1.03
C LEU A 123 8.23 -11.59 -0.77
N CYS A 124 9.21 -12.25 -0.13
CA CYS A 124 10.52 -11.68 0.20
C CYS A 124 10.36 -10.31 0.89
N LEU A 125 9.48 -10.24 1.88
CA LEU A 125 9.32 -9.05 2.71
C LEU A 125 10.57 -8.86 3.55
N ASP A 126 11.04 -7.62 3.66
CA ASP A 126 12.19 -7.25 4.48
C ASP A 126 11.83 -7.19 5.96
N SER A 127 10.59 -6.81 6.27
CA SER A 127 10.06 -6.82 7.63
C SER A 127 8.54 -6.97 7.67
N ARG A 128 8.04 -7.54 8.76
CA ARG A 128 6.61 -7.68 9.06
C ARG A 128 6.38 -7.41 10.55
N SER A 129 5.40 -6.58 10.87
CA SER A 129 5.05 -6.26 12.27
C SER A 129 3.58 -5.84 12.39
N ASP A 130 2.98 -6.00 13.57
CA ASP A 130 1.61 -5.55 13.82
C ASP A 130 1.49 -4.02 13.84
N SER A 131 2.58 -3.33 14.16
CA SER A 131 2.69 -1.88 14.15
C SER A 131 4.12 -1.45 13.85
N LEU A 132 4.29 -0.19 13.44
CA LEU A 132 5.59 0.44 13.26
C LEU A 132 5.52 1.86 13.81
N GLU A 133 6.59 2.30 14.48
CA GLU A 133 6.69 3.67 14.97
C GLU A 133 7.99 4.31 14.49
N ILE A 134 7.86 5.50 13.91
CA ILE A 134 8.99 6.31 13.44
C ILE A 134 8.67 7.77 13.75
N ASP A 135 9.58 8.47 14.45
CA ASP A 135 9.47 9.91 14.74
C ASP A 135 8.11 10.37 15.31
N GLY A 136 7.54 9.56 16.21
CA GLY A 136 6.25 9.88 16.84
C GLY A 136 5.03 9.73 15.92
N ILE A 137 5.20 9.12 14.74
CA ILE A 137 4.12 8.66 13.87
C ILE A 137 3.98 7.15 14.03
N SER A 138 2.76 6.69 14.31
CA SER A 138 2.43 5.28 14.40
C SER A 138 1.79 4.80 13.09
N PHE A 139 2.24 3.67 12.59
CA PHE A 139 1.64 2.96 11.47
C PHE A 139 0.95 1.73 12.02
N VAL A 140 -0.37 1.69 11.83
CA VAL A 140 -1.26 0.58 12.21
C VAL A 140 -2.33 0.47 11.15
N HIS A 141 -2.71 -0.74 10.73
CA HIS A 141 -3.71 -0.88 9.67
C HIS A 141 -5.08 -0.35 10.10
N ASP A 142 -5.54 -0.83 11.26
CA ASP A 142 -6.77 -0.39 11.90
C ASP A 142 -6.47 0.73 12.91
N PHE A 143 -7.29 1.78 12.87
CA PHE A 143 -7.17 2.88 13.81
C PHE A 143 -7.38 2.40 15.26
N ASP A 144 -6.39 2.66 16.12
CA ASP A 144 -6.44 2.32 17.53
C ASP A 144 -6.61 3.57 18.39
N LYS A 145 -7.79 3.74 18.98
CA LYS A 145 -8.10 4.85 19.88
C LYS A 145 -7.20 4.95 21.13
N ASN A 146 -6.48 3.88 21.48
CA ASN A 146 -5.59 3.85 22.64
C ASN A 146 -4.18 4.37 22.30
N ILE A 147 -3.85 4.53 21.02
CA ILE A 147 -2.58 5.12 20.57
C ILE A 147 -2.77 6.63 20.46
N GLU A 148 -2.16 7.38 21.39
CA GLU A 148 -2.24 8.84 21.42
C GLU A 148 -1.43 9.53 20.31
N LYS A 149 -0.48 8.82 19.70
CA LYS A 149 0.36 9.33 18.62
C LYS A 149 -0.45 9.51 17.33
N PHE A 150 0.05 10.36 16.43
CA PHE A 150 -0.56 10.48 15.10
C PHE A 150 -0.46 9.15 14.36
N GLN A 151 -1.58 8.66 13.84
CA GLN A 151 -1.65 7.38 13.15
C GLN A 151 -1.79 7.55 11.65
N ILE A 152 -0.97 6.82 10.89
CA ILE A 152 -1.21 6.56 9.47
C ILE A 152 -1.84 5.18 9.38
N THR A 153 -3.06 5.12 8.86
CA THR A 153 -3.89 3.90 8.83
C THR A 153 -4.43 3.60 7.43
N GLY A 154 -4.91 2.37 7.26
CA GLY A 154 -5.58 1.87 6.07
C GLY A 154 -7.06 1.58 6.33
N HIS A 155 -7.51 0.40 5.89
CA HIS A 155 -8.76 -0.30 6.22
C HIS A 155 -10.07 0.35 5.77
N ILE A 156 -10.28 1.62 6.09
CA ILE A 156 -11.59 2.27 5.92
C ILE A 156 -11.90 2.65 4.45
N HIS A 157 -10.90 2.59 3.56
CA HIS A 157 -10.95 3.00 2.16
C HIS A 157 -11.69 4.35 1.97
N PRO A 158 -11.12 5.47 2.44
CA PRO A 158 -11.84 6.73 2.52
C PRO A 158 -12.27 7.23 1.12
N GLY A 159 -13.51 7.70 1.03
CA GLY A 159 -14.09 8.29 -0.18
C GLY A 159 -14.73 9.65 0.12
N PHE A 160 -14.83 10.51 -0.89
CA PHE A 160 -15.46 11.82 -0.79
C PHE A 160 -16.50 12.01 -1.89
N VAL A 161 -17.71 12.43 -1.53
CA VAL A 161 -18.79 12.72 -2.48
C VAL A 161 -18.74 14.19 -2.88
N ILE A 162 -18.57 14.46 -4.17
CA ILE A 162 -18.60 15.81 -4.73
C ILE A 162 -19.99 16.06 -5.29
N ASN A 163 -20.74 16.96 -4.65
CA ASN A 163 -22.05 17.40 -5.16
C ASN A 163 -21.86 18.51 -6.19
N SER A 164 -22.43 18.33 -7.37
CA SER A 164 -22.47 19.37 -8.42
C SER A 164 -23.88 19.93 -8.53
N LEU A 165 -23.98 21.25 -8.72
CA LEU A 165 -25.25 21.95 -8.99
C LEU A 165 -25.79 21.70 -10.41
N VAL A 166 -25.05 20.99 -11.26
CA VAL A 166 -25.54 20.57 -12.58
C VAL A 166 -26.67 19.57 -12.37
N LYS A 167 -27.91 20.06 -12.47
CA LYS A 167 -29.10 19.20 -12.53
C LYS A 167 -28.94 18.23 -13.70
N LYS A 168 -29.19 16.95 -13.43
CA LYS A 168 -29.39 15.91 -14.46
C LYS A 168 -30.48 16.33 -15.43
#